data_AF-M3K2U1-F1
#
_entry.id   AF-M3K2U1-F1
#
_cell.length_a   1.000
_cell.length_b   1.000
_cell.length_c   1.000
_cell.angle_alpha   90.00
_cell.angle_beta   90.00
_cell.angle_gamma   90.00
#
_symmetry.space_group_name_H-M   'P 1'
#
loop_
_entity.id
_entity.type
_entity.pdbx_description
1 polymer ?
#
loop_
_entity_poly.entity_id
_entity_poly.type
_entity_poly.pdbx_seq_one_letter_code
_entity_poly.pdbx_strand_id
1 'polypeptide(L)'
;MSDNSEKPQQETPKELDQNDIHTIQNMAQKILNPNNDNPQINEYIQSTFAYIGQALMKMQTSNDKQATAKEIADDLTQRFEAWVKAREESKKEQDGTSTQEEPK
;
A
#
# COMPACT_ATOMS: atom_id res chain seq x y z
N MET A 1 35.40 5.05 42.30
CA MET A 1 34.80 5.50 41.03
C MET A 1 34.74 4.28 40.13
N SER A 2 33.58 3.62 40.07
CA SER A 2 33.36 2.51 39.15
C SER A 2 32.39 3.00 38.10
N ASP A 3 32.93 3.19 36.91
CA ASP A 3 32.25 3.62 35.71
C ASP A 3 31.24 2.54 35.32
N ASN A 4 29.97 2.75 35.65
CA ASN A 4 28.87 1.91 35.19
C ASN A 4 28.45 2.43 33.82
N SER A 5 29.23 2.07 32.80
CA SER A 5 28.88 2.29 31.39
C SER A 5 27.60 1.51 31.06
N GLU A 6 26.43 2.14 31.23
CA GLU A 6 25.17 1.69 30.66
C GLU A 6 25.32 1.66 29.13
N LYS A 7 25.45 0.45 28.56
CA LYS A 7 25.31 0.24 27.12
C LYS A 7 23.93 0.79 26.70
N PRO A 8 23.84 1.62 25.65
CA PRO A 8 22.54 2.01 25.12
C PRO A 8 21.80 0.75 24.71
N GLN A 9 20.59 0.56 25.26
CA GLN A 9 19.65 -0.44 24.77
C GLN A 9 19.39 -0.14 23.29
N GLN A 10 19.97 -0.98 22.44
CA GLN A 10 19.64 -1.02 21.03
C GLN A 10 18.17 -1.46 20.97
N GLU A 11 17.26 -0.50 20.78
CA GLU A 11 15.87 -0.79 20.46
C GLU A 11 15.91 -1.59 19.14
N THR A 12 15.76 -2.91 19.24
CA THR A 12 15.52 -3.75 18.08
C THR A 12 14.29 -3.20 17.37
N PRO A 13 14.35 -2.91 16.06
CA PRO A 13 13.20 -2.41 15.32
C PRO A 13 12.02 -3.35 15.58
N LYS A 14 10.91 -2.82 16.10
CA LYS A 14 9.69 -3.60 16.30
C LYS A 14 9.25 -4.11 14.92
N GLU A 15 9.34 -5.42 14.69
CA GLU A 15 8.84 -6.01 13.45
C GLU A 15 7.33 -5.78 13.37
N LEU A 16 6.88 -5.25 12.23
CA LEU A 16 5.48 -4.97 11.95
C LEU A 16 4.72 -6.30 11.84
N ASP A 17 3.60 -6.44 12.55
CA ASP A 17 2.77 -7.64 12.53
C ASP A 17 1.44 -7.46 11.76
N GLN A 18 0.66 -8.55 11.65
CA GLN A 18 -0.64 -8.51 10.95
C GLN A 18 -1.67 -7.61 11.66
N ASN A 19 -1.59 -7.45 12.98
CA ASN A 19 -2.49 -6.59 13.73
C ASN A 19 -2.17 -5.12 13.46
N ASP A 20 -0.89 -4.78 13.34
CA ASP A 20 -0.43 -3.45 12.95
C ASP A 20 -0.98 -3.10 11.55
N ILE A 21 -0.89 -4.04 10.59
CA ILE A 21 -1.46 -3.86 9.23
C ILE A 21 -2.97 -3.64 9.25
N HIS A 22 -3.70 -4.43 10.03
CA HIS A 22 -5.15 -4.26 10.15
C HIS A 22 -5.51 -2.90 10.79
N THR A 23 -4.72 -2.45 11.76
CA THR A 23 -4.89 -1.14 12.39
C THR A 23 -4.67 0.00 11.39
N ILE A 24 -3.60 -0.08 10.59
CA ILE A 24 -3.31 0.93 9.57
C ILE A 24 -4.38 0.92 8.46
N GLN A 25 -4.86 -0.27 8.05
CA GLN A 25 -5.97 -0.39 7.10
C GLN A 25 -7.23 0.32 7.61
N ASN A 26 -7.60 0.09 8.86
CA ASN A 26 -8.77 0.73 9.47
C ASN A 26 -8.61 2.25 9.59
N MET A 27 -7.40 2.75 9.86
CA MET A 27 -7.12 4.18 9.84
C MET A 27 -7.23 4.76 8.44
N ALA A 28 -6.63 4.10 7.44
CA ALA A 28 -6.70 4.52 6.04
C ALA A 28 -8.16 4.59 5.56
N GLN A 29 -8.98 3.60 5.91
CA GLN A 29 -10.41 3.60 5.64
C GLN A 29 -11.12 4.82 6.24
N LYS A 30 -10.89 5.10 7.53
CA LYS A 30 -11.51 6.24 8.22
C LYS A 30 -11.09 7.60 7.65
N ILE A 31 -9.88 7.71 7.11
CA ILE A 31 -9.35 8.97 6.56
C ILE A 31 -9.80 9.16 5.11
N LEU A 32 -9.67 8.12 4.29
CA LEU A 32 -9.85 8.21 2.84
C LEU A 32 -11.30 7.95 2.41
N ASN A 33 -12.08 7.19 3.17
CA ASN A 33 -13.49 6.93 2.92
C ASN A 33 -14.29 6.79 4.23
N PRO A 34 -14.40 7.88 5.02
CA PRO A 34 -14.98 7.88 6.37
C PRO A 34 -16.41 7.35 6.45
N ASN A 35 -17.22 7.65 5.43
CA ASN A 35 -18.63 7.28 5.36
C ASN A 35 -18.88 5.99 4.57
N ASN A 36 -17.83 5.39 4.00
CA ASN A 36 -17.92 4.21 3.16
C ASN A 36 -18.67 4.41 1.82
N ASP A 37 -18.85 5.66 1.39
CA ASP A 37 -19.68 6.03 0.24
C ASP A 37 -19.02 5.74 -1.12
N ASN A 38 -17.68 5.64 -1.15
CA ASN A 38 -16.94 5.35 -2.38
C ASN A 38 -16.43 3.88 -2.43
N PRO A 39 -17.13 2.97 -3.12
CA PRO A 39 -16.75 1.55 -3.17
C PRO A 39 -15.39 1.33 -3.85
N GLN A 40 -15.00 2.16 -4.81
CA GLN A 40 -13.69 2.04 -5.47
C GLN A 40 -12.54 2.32 -4.49
N ILE A 41 -12.71 3.29 -3.58
CA ILE A 41 -11.70 3.57 -2.55
C ILE A 41 -11.58 2.40 -1.58
N ASN A 42 -12.68 1.73 -1.25
CA ASN A 42 -12.64 0.54 -0.39
C ASN A 42 -11.88 -0.62 -1.03
N GLU A 43 -12.18 -0.92 -2.29
CA GLU A 43 -11.49 -1.98 -3.03
C GLU A 43 -9.99 -1.68 -3.14
N TYR A 44 -9.63 -0.42 -3.36
CA TYR A 44 -8.24 0.01 -3.39
C TYR A 44 -7.54 -0.16 -2.03
N ILE A 45 -8.18 0.25 -0.92
CA ILE A 45 -7.62 0.08 0.43
C ILE A 45 -7.47 -1.42 0.73
N GLN A 46 -8.52 -2.21 0.55
CA GLN A 46 -8.49 -3.65 0.82
C GLN A 46 -7.42 -4.38 0.02
N SER A 47 -7.34 -4.12 -1.30
CA SER A 47 -6.33 -4.75 -2.16
C SER A 47 -4.91 -4.35 -1.76
N THR A 48 -4.69 -3.08 -1.40
CA THR A 48 -3.38 -2.58 -0.97
C THR A 48 -2.93 -3.24 0.33
N PHE A 49 -3.78 -3.28 1.35
CA PHE A 49 -3.41 -3.85 2.64
C PHE A 49 -3.33 -5.39 2.61
N ALA A 50 -4.13 -6.06 1.78
CA ALA A 50 -3.96 -7.49 1.51
C ALA A 50 -2.59 -7.80 0.90
N TYR A 51 -2.13 -6.98 -0.06
CA TYR A 51 -0.80 -7.13 -0.64
C TYR A 51 0.30 -6.88 0.40
N ILE A 52 0.22 -5.80 1.19
CA ILE A 52 1.21 -5.50 2.23
C ILE A 52 1.29 -6.64 3.26
N GLY A 53 0.14 -7.19 3.67
CA GLY A 53 0.09 -8.34 4.57
C GLY A 53 0.79 -9.58 4.01
N GLN A 54 0.63 -9.87 2.71
CA GLN A 54 1.32 -10.98 2.04
C GLN A 54 2.82 -10.72 1.90
N ALA A 55 3.21 -9.50 1.56
CA ALA A 55 4.60 -9.09 1.45
C ALA A 55 5.33 -9.24 2.79
N LEU A 56 4.71 -8.83 3.89
CA LEU A 56 5.26 -9.01 5.24
C LEU A 56 5.39 -10.47 5.62
N MET A 57 4.38 -11.28 5.33
CA MET A 57 4.45 -12.73 5.56
C MET A 57 5.64 -13.33 4.80
N LYS A 58 5.79 -13.01 3.50
CA LYS A 58 6.94 -13.46 2.69
C LYS A 58 8.27 -13.04 3.33
N MET A 59 8.40 -11.80 3.78
CA MET A 59 9.62 -11.29 4.40
C MET A 59 9.94 -12.01 5.72
N GLN A 60 8.93 -12.30 6.55
CA GLN A 60 9.11 -12.99 7.82
C GLN A 60 9.50 -14.46 7.63
N THR A 61 8.98 -15.12 6.59
CA THR A 61 9.24 -16.54 6.33
C THR A 61 10.44 -16.79 5.40
N SER A 62 11.01 -15.74 4.80
CA SER A 62 12.11 -15.87 3.83
C SER A 62 13.47 -16.02 4.53
N ASN A 63 14.26 -16.96 4.01
CA ASN A 63 15.66 -17.14 4.41
C ASN A 63 16.56 -16.03 3.85
N ASP A 64 16.17 -15.40 2.73
CA ASP A 64 16.88 -14.28 2.11
C ASP A 64 15.99 -13.03 2.10
N LYS A 65 16.03 -12.32 3.23
CA LYS A 65 15.22 -11.11 3.43
C LYS A 65 15.55 -10.00 2.42
N GLN A 66 16.79 -9.92 1.93
CA GLN A 66 17.18 -8.86 0.98
C GLN A 66 16.61 -9.10 -0.41
N ALA A 67 16.71 -10.33 -0.92
CA ALA A 67 16.10 -10.70 -2.20
C ALA A 67 14.58 -10.52 -2.15
N THR A 68 13.93 -10.95 -1.06
CA THR A 68 12.49 -10.79 -0.86
C THR A 68 12.07 -9.32 -0.76
N ALA A 69 12.83 -8.48 -0.05
CA ALA A 69 12.54 -7.04 0.01
C ALA A 69 12.64 -6.39 -1.39
N LYS A 70 13.61 -6.81 -2.21
CA LYS A 70 13.73 -6.36 -3.59
C LYS A 70 12.52 -6.78 -4.44
N GLU A 71 12.09 -8.03 -4.35
CA GLU A 71 10.89 -8.53 -5.04
C GLU A 71 9.65 -7.72 -4.67
N ILE A 72 9.45 -7.45 -3.38
CA ILE A 72 8.32 -6.66 -2.87
C ILE A 72 8.36 -5.23 -3.40
N ALA A 73 9.53 -4.59 -3.42
CA ALA A 73 9.71 -3.23 -3.92
C ALA A 73 9.46 -3.13 -5.43
N ASP A 74 9.95 -4.11 -6.19
CA ASP A 74 9.75 -4.18 -7.64
C ASP A 74 8.25 -4.37 -7.97
N ASP A 75 7.53 -5.24 -7.25
CA ASP A 75 6.08 -5.44 -7.44
C ASP A 75 5.24 -4.21 -7.03
N LEU A 76 5.59 -3.54 -5.93
CA LEU A 76 4.96 -2.27 -5.53
C LEU A 76 5.12 -1.19 -6.60
N THR A 77 6.32 -1.09 -7.17
CA THR A 77 6.62 -0.13 -8.23
C THR A 77 5.75 -0.41 -9.46
N GLN A 78 5.69 -1.68 -9.89
CA GLN A 78 4.87 -2.08 -11.04
C GLN A 78 3.38 -1.80 -10.83
N ARG A 79 2.84 -2.10 -9.64
CA ARG A 79 1.43 -1.81 -9.30
C ARG A 79 1.14 -0.32 -9.33
N PHE A 80 2.03 0.49 -8.78
CA PHE A 80 1.88 1.94 -8.79
C PHE A 80 1.90 2.49 -10.21
N GLU A 81 2.87 2.08 -11.04
CA GLU A 81 2.95 2.49 -12.44
C GLU A 81 1.71 2.07 -13.23
N ALA A 82 1.21 0.85 -13.02
CA ALA A 82 -0.01 0.36 -13.65
C ALA A 82 -1.24 1.19 -13.25
N TRP A 83 -1.35 1.53 -11.96
CA TRP A 83 -2.43 2.39 -11.46
C TRP A 83 -2.36 3.81 -12.04
N VAL A 84 -1.17 4.41 -12.13
CA VAL A 84 -0.97 5.72 -12.75
C VAL A 84 -1.39 5.69 -14.21
N LYS A 85 -0.94 4.69 -14.98
CA LYS A 85 -1.32 4.53 -16.40
C LYS A 85 -2.83 4.38 -16.57
N ALA A 86 -3.46 3.49 -15.81
CA ALA A 86 -4.91 3.28 -15.87
C ALA A 86 -5.67 4.58 -15.54
N ARG A 87 -5.20 5.35 -14.55
CA ARG A 87 -5.81 6.64 -14.19
C ARG A 87 -5.66 7.70 -15.29
N GLU A 88 -4.51 7.77 -15.95
CA GLU A 88 -4.28 8.68 -17.07
C GLU A 88 -5.13 8.30 -18.29
N GLU A 89 -5.30 7.00 -18.55
CA GLU A 89 -6.16 6.47 -19.61
C GLU A 89 -7.64 6.78 -19.34
N SER A 90 -8.13 6.55 -18.11
CA SER A 90 -9.51 6.89 -17.73
C SER A 90 -9.80 8.39 -17.81
N LYS A 91 -8.80 9.26 -17.56
CA LYS A 91 -8.95 10.71 -17.76
C LYS A 91 -9.10 11.09 -19.24
N LYS A 92 -8.40 10.40 -20.15
CA LYS A 92 -8.52 10.63 -21.60
C LYS A 92 -9.86 10.17 -22.16
N GLU A 93 -10.45 9.12 -21.61
CA GLU A 93 -11.78 8.64 -22.02
C GLU A 93 -12.92 9.56 -21.57
N GLN A 94 -12.79 10.26 -20.44
CA GLN A 94 -13.78 11.24 -19.99
C GLN A 94 -13.77 12.56 -20.80
N ASP A 95 -12.62 12.98 -21.35
CA ASP A 95 -12.52 14.15 -22.24
C ASP A 95 -12.94 13.85 -23.70
N GLY A 96 -13.22 12.58 -24.04
CA GLY A 96 -13.57 12.14 -25.39
C GLY A 96 -15.06 12.07 -25.72
N THR A 97 -15.96 12.27 -24.74
CA THR A 97 -17.42 12.14 -24.93
C THR A 97 -18.13 13.48 -24.75
N SER A 98 -17.82 14.43 -25.62
CA SER A 98 -18.65 15.63 -25.85
C SER A 98 -18.49 16.11 -27.29
N THR A 99 -18.87 15.27 -28.25
CA THR A 99 -19.24 15.75 -29.58
C THR A 99 -20.56 15.10 -29.98
N GLN A 100 -21.62 15.81 -29.60
CA GLN A 100 -22.91 15.93 -30.27
C GLN A 100 -23.21 14.96 -31.41
N GLU A 101 -24.20 14.09 -31.17
CA GLU A 101 -25.10 13.61 -32.20
C GLU A 101 -25.85 14.81 -32.82
N GLU A 102 -25.72 15.01 -34.13
CA GLU A 102 -26.63 15.84 -34.92
C GLU A 102 -27.60 14.89 -35.65
N PRO A 103 -28.92 14.96 -35.39
CA PRO A 103 -29.89 14.17 -36.11
C PRO A 103 -30.15 14.77 -37.50
N LYS A 104 -30.28 13.86 -38.47
CA LYS A 104 -30.50 14.12 -39.90
C LYS A 104 -31.93 14.56 -40.21
#